data_AF-A0A5J4PJL4-F1
#
_entry.id   AF-A0A5J4PJL4-F1
#
_cell.length_a   1.000
_cell.length_b   1.000
_cell.length_c   1.000
_cell.angle_alpha   90.00
_cell.angle_beta   90.00
_cell.angle_gamma   90.00
#
_symmetry.space_group_name_H-M   'P 1'
#
loop_
_entity.id
_entity.type
_entity.pdbx_description
1 polymer ?
#
loop_
_entity_poly.entity_id
_entity_poly.type
_entity_poly.pdbx_seq_one_letter_code
_entity_poly.pdbx_strand_id
1 'polypeptide(L)'
;MRNILLIEPNYKNKYPPIGLMKLATYHRLLGDNVRFYKGNLKDFVLDEIVDKAINMLKQFSPFINWIERKQLVKDYTKTKKENVYVELFEGVVDNKPIIDNWFQH
;
A
#
# COMPACT_ATOMS: atom_id res chain seq x y z
N MET A 1 -13.36 16.75 -9.96
CA MET A 1 -12.57 16.47 -8.75
C MET A 1 -11.31 15.72 -9.13
N ARG A 2 -10.13 16.27 -8.87
CA ARG A 2 -8.83 15.66 -9.21
C ARG A 2 -8.25 14.93 -7.98
N ASN A 3 -7.45 13.90 -8.22
CA ASN A 3 -6.64 13.26 -7.20
C ASN A 3 -5.21 13.79 -7.30
N ILE A 4 -4.71 14.38 -6.22
CA ILE A 4 -3.41 15.06 -6.18
C ILE A 4 -2.56 14.43 -5.08
N LEU A 5 -1.40 13.91 -5.46
CA LEU A 5 -0.40 13.38 -4.55
C LEU A 5 0.74 14.40 -4.40
N LEU A 6 0.97 14.86 -3.16
CA LEU A 6 2.08 15.75 -2.82
C LEU A 6 3.12 14.97 -2.04
N ILE A 7 4.36 14.96 -2.52
CA ILE A 7 5.46 14.18 -1.95
C ILE A 7 6.52 15.11 -1.37
N GLU A 8 6.74 14.99 -0.07
CA GLU A 8 7.92 15.57 0.59
C GLU A 8 9.06 14.55 0.56
N PRO A 9 10.22 14.89 -0.04
CA PRO A 9 11.39 14.00 -0.02
C PRO A 9 11.92 13.77 1.40
N ASN A 10 12.58 12.63 1.63
CA ASN A 10 13.04 12.21 2.96
C ASN A 10 14.35 12.90 3.43
N TYR A 11 14.40 14.24 3.40
CA TYR A 11 15.48 14.99 4.02
C TYR A 11 15.02 15.61 5.35
N LYS A 12 15.97 15.80 6.26
CA LYS A 12 15.70 16.45 7.55
C LYS A 12 15.46 17.95 7.29
N ASN A 13 14.27 18.43 7.63
CA ASN A 13 13.90 19.83 7.51
C ASN A 13 13.50 20.39 8.88
N LYS A 14 13.99 21.60 9.21
CA LYS A 14 13.65 22.30 10.45
C LYS A 14 12.20 22.82 10.44
N TYR A 15 11.67 23.11 9.26
CA TYR A 15 10.34 23.68 9.09
C TYR A 15 9.43 22.69 8.37
N PRO A 16 8.11 22.72 8.65
CA PRO A 16 7.15 21.97 7.86
C PRO A 16 7.19 22.40 6.39
N PRO A 17 6.75 21.56 5.44
CA PRO A 17 6.76 21.86 4.02
C PRO A 17 5.65 22.87 3.64
N ILE A 18 5.75 24.11 4.13
CA ILE A 18 4.73 25.16 4.01
C ILE A 18 4.26 25.35 2.56
N GLY A 19 5.18 25.27 1.60
CA GLY A 19 4.84 25.35 0.17
C GLY A 19 3.86 24.26 -0.26
N LEU A 20 4.17 22.99 0.04
CA LEU A 20 3.23 21.89 -0.24
C LEU A 20 1.95 22.03 0.57
N MET A 21 2.01 22.51 1.82
CA MET A 21 0.80 22.72 2.64
C MET A 21 -0.14 23.74 2.01
N LYS A 22 0.39 24.86 1.48
CA LYS A 22 -0.41 25.87 0.78
C LYS A 22 -1.08 25.31 -0.47
N LEU A 23 -0.33 24.53 -1.27
CA LEU A 23 -0.88 23.83 -2.45
C LEU A 23 -1.99 22.86 -2.03
N ALA A 24 -1.79 22.10 -0.95
CA ALA A 24 -2.78 21.17 -0.44
C ALA A 24 -4.07 21.87 -0.03
N THR A 25 -3.97 22.96 0.72
CA THR A 25 -5.13 23.76 1.14
C THR A 25 -5.87 24.32 -0.07
N TYR A 26 -5.16 24.93 -1.02
CA TYR A 26 -5.77 25.50 -2.23
C TYR A 26 -6.59 24.46 -2.99
N HIS A 27 -6.01 23.29 -3.27
CA HIS A 27 -6.70 22.24 -4.02
C HIS A 27 -7.86 21.62 -3.23
N ARG A 28 -7.73 21.46 -1.91
CA ARG A 28 -8.86 21.02 -1.07
C ARG A 28 -10.03 22.00 -1.10
N LEU A 29 -9.76 23.32 -1.11
CA LEU A 29 -10.80 24.34 -1.24
C LEU A 29 -11.51 24.31 -2.61
N LEU A 30 -10.83 23.87 -3.66
CA LEU A 30 -11.44 23.61 -4.97
C LEU A 30 -12.23 22.28 -5.03
N GLY A 31 -12.24 21.51 -3.94
CA GLY A 31 -12.86 20.19 -3.87
C GLY A 31 -12.03 19.07 -4.48
N ASP A 32 -10.72 19.26 -4.68
CA ASP A 32 -9.81 18.18 -5.10
C ASP A 32 -9.40 17.31 -3.91
N ASN A 33 -9.16 16.02 -4.17
CA ASN A 33 -8.68 15.06 -3.17
C ASN A 33 -7.15 15.11 -3.09
N VAL A 34 -6.62 15.66 -2.00
CA VAL A 34 -5.17 15.83 -1.81
C VAL A 34 -4.63 14.89 -0.74
N ARG A 35 -3.71 14.01 -1.15
CA ARG A 35 -2.95 13.11 -0.27
C ARG A 35 -1.50 13.59 -0.13
N PHE A 36 -1.00 13.56 1.09
CA PHE A 36 0.38 13.91 1.41
C PHE A 36 1.17 12.65 1.73
N TYR A 37 2.39 12.54 1.21
CA TYR A 37 3.32 11.47 1.56
C TYR A 37 4.70 12.05 1.83
N LYS A 38 5.34 11.58 2.90
CA LYS A 38 6.73 11.91 3.20
C LYS A 38 7.58 10.67 2.97
N GLY A 39 8.53 10.74 2.07
CA GLY A 39 9.37 9.60 1.75
C GLY A 39 9.66 9.43 0.26
N ASN A 40 9.95 8.19 -0.12
CA ASN A 40 10.21 7.80 -1.50
C ASN A 40 8.90 7.44 -2.23
N LEU A 41 8.75 7.91 -3.46
CA LEU A 41 7.61 7.55 -4.31
C LEU A 41 7.47 6.02 -4.50
N LYS A 42 8.58 5.29 -4.63
CA LYS A 42 8.55 3.83 -4.78
C LYS A 42 7.96 3.14 -3.56
N ASP A 43 8.28 3.61 -2.37
CA ASP A 43 7.73 3.06 -1.12
C ASP A 43 6.22 3.36 -1.02
N PHE A 44 5.79 4.56 -1.39
CA PHE A 44 4.37 4.90 -1.47
C PHE A 44 3.60 3.99 -2.43
N VAL A 45 4.11 3.83 -3.66
CA VAL A 45 3.46 2.98 -4.67
C VAL A 45 3.39 1.53 -4.19
N LEU A 46 4.45 1.05 -3.53
CA LEU A 46 4.45 -0.29 -2.96
C LEU A 46 3.41 -0.44 -1.84
N ASP A 47 3.32 0.53 -0.93
CA ASP A 47 2.31 0.50 0.15
C ASP A 47 0.89 0.49 -0.43
N GLU A 48 0.62 1.25 -1.50
CA GLU A 48 -0.67 1.23 -2.19
C GLU A 48 -0.98 -0.13 -2.84
N ILE A 49 0.01 -0.78 -3.44
CA ILE A 49 -0.15 -2.12 -4.02
C ILE A 49 -0.44 -3.13 -2.90
N VAL A 50 0.28 -3.05 -1.79
CA VAL A 50 0.11 -3.92 -0.62
C VAL A 50 -1.28 -3.75 0.00
N ASP A 51 -1.74 -2.50 0.17
CA ASP A 51 -3.07 -2.24 0.73
C ASP A 51 -4.18 -2.77 -0.20
N LYS A 52 -4.02 -2.64 -1.52
CA LYS A 52 -4.93 -3.26 -2.50
C LYS A 52 -4.91 -4.79 -2.40
N ALA A 53 -3.74 -5.40 -2.32
CA ALA A 53 -3.60 -6.85 -2.18
C ALA A 53 -4.27 -7.34 -0.89
N ILE A 54 -4.05 -6.67 0.24
CA ILE A 54 -4.70 -6.98 1.52
C ILE A 54 -6.22 -6.88 1.41
N ASN A 55 -6.75 -5.86 0.75
CA ASN A 55 -8.20 -5.71 0.57
C ASN A 55 -8.79 -6.82 -0.32
N MET A 56 -8.06 -7.30 -1.32
CA MET A 56 -8.47 -8.46 -2.11
C MET A 56 -8.43 -9.74 -1.27
N LEU A 57 -7.34 -9.95 -0.53
CA LEU A 57 -7.18 -11.12 0.34
C LEU A 57 -8.26 -11.20 1.42
N LYS A 58 -8.67 -10.06 1.99
CA LYS A 58 -9.82 -9.98 2.91
C LYS A 58 -11.15 -10.40 2.27
N GLN A 59 -11.32 -10.19 0.96
CA GLN A 59 -12.54 -10.62 0.25
C GLN A 59 -12.56 -12.13 0.01
N PHE A 60 -11.40 -12.74 -0.30
CA PHE A 60 -11.31 -14.17 -0.58
C PHE A 60 -11.13 -15.03 0.68
N SER A 61 -10.46 -14.49 1.70
CA SER A 61 -10.16 -15.19 2.94
C SER A 61 -10.42 -14.28 4.15
N PRO A 62 -11.69 -14.04 4.51
CA PRO A 62 -12.05 -13.08 5.56
C PRO A 62 -11.65 -13.52 6.97
N PHE A 63 -11.39 -14.81 7.19
CA PHE A 63 -11.06 -15.37 8.51
C PHE A 63 -9.59 -15.19 8.91
N ILE A 64 -8.75 -14.74 7.98
CA ILE A 64 -7.32 -14.52 8.20
C ILE A 64 -7.07 -13.05 8.54
N ASN A 65 -6.26 -12.80 9.58
CA ASN A 65 -5.83 -11.45 9.91
C ASN A 65 -4.72 -10.96 8.96
N TRP A 66 -5.12 -10.47 7.79
CA TRP A 66 -4.19 -9.95 6.77
C TRP A 66 -3.41 -8.70 7.19
N ILE A 67 -3.85 -8.01 8.24
CA ILE A 67 -3.14 -6.83 8.77
C ILE A 67 -1.86 -7.27 9.48
N GLU A 68 -1.91 -8.36 10.26
CA GLU A 68 -0.71 -8.94 10.89
C GLU A 68 0.29 -9.46 9.84
N ARG A 69 -0.21 -9.93 8.70
CA ARG A 69 0.61 -10.41 7.59
C ARG A 69 1.05 -9.31 6.61
N LYS A 70 0.76 -8.03 6.89
CA LYS A 70 1.06 -6.92 5.96
C LYS A 70 2.54 -6.86 5.55
N GLN A 71 3.45 -7.14 6.49
CA GLN A 71 4.88 -7.16 6.18
C GLN A 71 5.25 -8.29 5.21
N LEU A 72 4.70 -9.49 5.41
CA LEU A 72 4.87 -10.62 4.49
C LEU A 72 4.31 -10.34 3.10
N VAL A 73 3.12 -9.70 3.01
CA VAL A 73 2.56 -9.26 1.71
C VAL A 73 3.52 -8.29 1.01
N LYS A 74 4.08 -7.34 1.76
CA LYS A 74 5.05 -6.36 1.24
C LYS A 74 6.33 -7.03 0.76
N ASP A 75 6.85 -7.98 1.52
CA ASP A 75 8.08 -8.69 1.21
C ASP A 75 7.90 -9.64 0.01
N TYR A 76 6.77 -10.34 -0.07
CA TYR A 76 6.43 -11.12 -1.25
C TYR A 76 6.29 -10.23 -2.49
N THR A 77 5.63 -9.07 -2.37
CA THR A 77 5.47 -8.12 -3.49
C THR A 77 6.81 -7.61 -4.01
N LYS A 78 7.80 -7.40 -3.13
CA LYS A 78 9.16 -6.99 -3.51
C LYS A 78 10.00 -8.11 -4.10
N THR A 79 9.92 -9.31 -3.52
CA THR A 79 10.92 -10.37 -3.74
C THR A 79 10.44 -11.49 -4.63
N LYS A 80 9.12 -11.74 -4.68
CA LYS A 80 8.48 -12.87 -5.37
C LYS A 80 9.04 -14.24 -4.97
N LYS A 81 9.63 -14.36 -3.78
CA LYS A 81 10.24 -15.61 -3.32
C LYS A 81 9.18 -16.60 -2.83
N GLU A 82 9.36 -17.87 -3.18
CA GLU A 82 8.45 -18.96 -2.81
C GLU A 82 8.39 -19.21 -1.30
N ASN A 83 9.51 -19.08 -0.58
CA ASN A 83 9.50 -19.27 0.88
C ASN A 83 8.60 -18.25 1.60
N VAL A 84 8.60 -17.00 1.13
CA VAL A 84 7.72 -15.93 1.66
C VAL A 84 6.26 -16.20 1.28
N TYR A 85 6.03 -16.81 0.11
CA TYR A 85 4.69 -17.22 -0.31
C TYR A 85 4.10 -18.27 0.64
N VAL A 86 4.87 -19.32 0.92
CA VAL A 86 4.44 -20.40 1.81
C VAL A 86 4.10 -19.87 3.20
N GLU A 87 4.95 -19.01 3.76
CA GLU A 87 4.71 -18.35 5.05
C GLU A 87 3.47 -17.42 5.00
N LEU A 88 3.34 -16.61 3.95
CA LEU A 88 2.22 -15.68 3.80
C LEU A 88 0.87 -16.38 3.76
N PHE A 89 0.79 -17.56 3.13
CA PHE A 89 -0.45 -18.32 2.96
C PHE A 89 -0.56 -19.53 3.90
N GLU A 90 0.25 -19.59 4.95
CA GLU A 90 0.15 -20.63 5.98
C GLU A 90 -1.22 -20.57 6.67
N GLY A 91 -1.90 -21.73 6.76
CA GLY A 91 -3.23 -21.85 7.35
C GLY A 91 -4.38 -21.31 6.50
N VAL A 92 -4.11 -20.85 5.28
CA VAL A 92 -5.16 -20.39 4.34
C VAL A 92 -5.69 -21.60 3.57
N VAL A 93 -6.93 -21.98 3.87
CA VAL A 93 -7.61 -23.13 3.25
C VAL A 93 -8.76 -22.71 2.32
N ASP A 94 -9.34 -21.54 2.57
CA ASP A 94 -10.44 -20.99 1.78
C ASP A 94 -9.92 -20.32 0.49
N ASN A 95 -10.60 -20.61 -0.62
CA ASN A 95 -10.31 -20.01 -1.93
C ASN A 95 -8.83 -20.09 -2.38
N LYS A 96 -8.06 -21.04 -1.82
CA LYS A 96 -6.63 -21.20 -2.06
C LYS A 96 -6.27 -21.34 -3.55
N PRO A 97 -7.01 -22.08 -4.40
CA PRO A 97 -6.74 -22.14 -5.84
C PRO A 97 -6.93 -20.80 -6.56
N ILE A 98 -7.90 -19.98 -6.12
CA ILE A 98 -8.16 -18.65 -6.70
C ILE A 98 -7.01 -17.71 -6.36
N ILE A 99 -6.56 -17.76 -5.11
CA ILE A 99 -5.42 -17.00 -4.61
C ILE A 99 -4.14 -17.43 -5.35
N ASP A 100 -3.88 -18.73 -5.46
CA ASP A 100 -2.71 -19.26 -6.17
C ASP A 100 -2.63 -18.74 -7.61
N ASN A 101 -3.73 -18.80 -8.36
CA ASN A 101 -3.79 -18.29 -9.73
C ASN A 101 -3.49 -16.78 -9.83
N TRP A 102 -3.87 -16.00 -8.81
CA TRP A 102 -3.65 -14.55 -8.79
C TRP A 102 -2.20 -14.16 -8.50
N PHE A 103 -1.47 -14.98 -7.74
CA PHE A 103 -0.11 -14.67 -7.29
C PHE A 103 0.98 -15.41 -8.10
N GLN A 104 0.63 -16.41 -8.90
CA GLN A 104 1.56 -17.14 -9.78
C GLN A 104 1.75 -16.52 -11.19
N HIS A 105 1.08 -15.40 -11.48
CA HIS A 105 1.28 -14.59 -12.70
C HIS A 105 1.89 -13.22 -12.36
#